data_AF-A0AAW2J8W2-F1
#
_entry.id   AF-A0AAW2J8W2-F1
#
_cell.length_a   1.000
_cell.length_b   1.000
_cell.length_c   1.000
_cell.angle_alpha   90.00
_cell.angle_beta   90.00
_cell.angle_gamma   90.00
#
_symmetry.space_group_name_H-M   'P 1'
#
loop_
_entity.id
_entity.type
_entity.pdbx_description
1 polymer ?
#
loop_
_entity_poly.entity_id
_entity_poly.type
_entity_poly.pdbx_seq_one_letter_code
_entity_poly.pdbx_strand_id
1 'polypeptide(L)'
;MAKPVLSDKFARWYLQLQQFEITYVPQKAVKGQVLPDFLTDHPMPAKWELSDNLPNEDVLVIEVTPSWRMYFDEAFHKEGVGAGVVFVTSEGEVLPYSFILTQNCSNNVVEYQAPILGLEIVVDAKQLPLKVYGDYQLVVNQLLGLYEVKKPELLHIIITQKD
;
A
#
# COMPACT_ATOMS: atom_id res chain seq x y z
N MET A 1 1.06 -16.80 -34.45
CA MET A 1 1.14 -17.85 -33.41
C MET A 1 2.19 -17.41 -32.40
N ALA A 2 1.79 -17.07 -31.16
CA ALA A 2 2.73 -16.60 -30.14
C ALA A 2 3.36 -17.79 -29.41
N LYS A 3 4.69 -17.81 -29.28
CA LYS A 3 5.40 -18.79 -28.44
C LYS A 3 5.09 -18.49 -26.96
N PRO A 4 4.70 -19.48 -26.14
CA PRO A 4 4.59 -19.27 -24.71
C PRO A 4 6.01 -19.10 -24.16
N VAL A 5 6.28 -17.95 -23.55
CA VAL A 5 7.52 -17.72 -22.78
C VAL A 5 7.31 -18.38 -21.43
N LEU A 6 7.91 -19.56 -21.24
CA LEU A 6 8.03 -20.16 -19.92
C LEU A 6 8.91 -19.25 -19.06
N SER A 7 8.34 -18.64 -18.03
CA SER A 7 9.13 -17.86 -17.07
C SER A 7 10.19 -18.76 -16.40
N ASP A 8 11.35 -18.21 -16.04
CA ASP A 8 12.46 -18.94 -15.41
C ASP A 8 12.02 -19.82 -14.23
N LYS A 9 11.03 -19.35 -13.46
CA LYS A 9 10.44 -20.08 -12.34
C LYS A 9 9.72 -21.36 -12.76
N PHE A 10 8.90 -21.31 -13.82
CA PHE A 10 8.17 -22.48 -14.33
C PHE A 10 9.12 -23.54 -14.91
N ALA A 11 10.21 -23.13 -15.55
CA ALA A 11 11.22 -24.06 -16.07
C ALA A 11 11.93 -24.83 -14.95
N ARG A 12 12.25 -24.17 -13.83
CA ARG A 12 12.84 -24.83 -12.65
C ARG A 12 11.90 -25.86 -12.03
N TRP A 13 10.64 -25.50 -11.84
CA TRP A 13 9.62 -26.43 -11.36
C TRP A 13 9.44 -27.62 -12.31
N TYR A 14 9.40 -27.37 -13.62
CA TYR A 14 9.29 -28.43 -14.62
C TYR A 14 10.45 -29.44 -14.53
N LEU A 15 11.70 -28.97 -14.42
CA LEU A 15 12.86 -29.84 -14.26
C LEU A 15 12.81 -30.70 -12.99
N GLN A 16 12.37 -30.14 -11.86
CA GLN A 16 12.26 -30.87 -10.60
C GLN A 16 11.12 -31.90 -10.61
N LEU A 17 10.03 -31.60 -11.33
CA LEU A 17 8.85 -32.46 -11.38
C LEU A 17 8.97 -33.56 -12.44
N GLN A 18 9.84 -33.41 -13.45
CA GLN A 18 10.04 -34.38 -14.52
C GLN A 18 10.51 -35.76 -14.01
N GLN A 19 11.17 -35.84 -12.85
CA GLN A 19 11.63 -37.11 -12.28
C GLN A 19 10.49 -37.99 -11.72
N PHE A 20 9.27 -37.45 -11.62
CA PHE A 20 8.12 -38.14 -11.08
C PHE A 20 7.08 -38.42 -12.17
N GLU A 21 6.45 -39.60 -12.13
CA GLU A 21 5.27 -39.89 -12.95
C GLU A 21 4.03 -39.22 -12.34
N ILE A 22 3.82 -37.95 -12.67
CA ILE A 22 2.71 -37.16 -12.11
C ILE A 22 1.45 -37.41 -12.94
N THR A 23 0.46 -38.03 -12.33
CA THR A 23 -0.89 -38.14 -12.91
C THR A 23 -1.79 -37.07 -12.29
N TYR A 24 -2.37 -36.22 -13.13
CA TYR A 24 -3.34 -35.23 -12.66
C TYR A 24 -4.66 -35.93 -12.27
N VAL A 25 -5.09 -35.76 -11.03
CA VAL A 25 -6.38 -36.24 -10.54
C VAL A 25 -7.22 -35.04 -10.11
N PRO A 26 -8.37 -34.75 -10.76
CA PRO A 26 -9.23 -33.66 -10.36
C PRO A 26 -9.84 -33.92 -8.99
N GLN A 27 -9.51 -33.09 -7.99
CA GLN A 27 -10.11 -33.16 -6.66
C GLN A 27 -11.33 -32.25 -6.53
N LYS A 28 -12.35 -32.75 -5.84
CA LYS A 28 -13.40 -31.91 -5.23
C LYS A 28 -12.83 -31.27 -3.96
N ALA A 29 -13.27 -30.06 -3.64
CA ALA A 29 -12.77 -29.27 -2.51
C ALA A 29 -12.50 -30.13 -1.26
N VAL A 30 -11.23 -30.18 -0.85
CA VAL A 30 -10.79 -30.96 0.30
C VAL A 30 -11.10 -30.15 1.56
N LYS A 31 -11.77 -30.76 2.53
CA LYS A 31 -12.08 -30.13 3.82
C LYS A 31 -10.76 -29.76 4.50
N GLY A 32 -10.60 -28.52 4.95
CA GLY A 32 -9.34 -28.02 5.54
C GLY A 32 -8.84 -28.76 6.80
N GLN A 33 -9.60 -29.74 7.28
CA GLN A 33 -9.24 -30.64 8.38
C GLN A 33 -8.23 -31.73 7.98
N VAL A 34 -8.10 -32.04 6.67
CA VAL A 34 -7.19 -33.11 6.21
C VAL A 34 -5.71 -32.80 6.49
N LEU A 35 -5.33 -31.52 6.50
CA LEU A 35 -3.95 -31.11 6.78
C LEU A 35 -3.58 -31.29 8.27
N PRO A 36 -4.40 -30.84 9.25
CA PRO A 36 -4.22 -31.19 10.66
C PRO A 36 -4.22 -32.70 10.95
N ASP A 37 -5.14 -33.44 10.35
CA ASP A 37 -5.28 -34.88 10.58
C ASP A 37 -4.04 -35.64 10.08
N PHE A 38 -3.51 -35.28 8.91
CA PHE A 38 -2.26 -35.82 8.38
C PHE A 38 -1.05 -35.53 9.27
N LEU A 39 -0.94 -34.31 9.82
CA LEU A 39 0.14 -33.96 10.76
C LEU A 39 0.02 -34.69 12.10
N THR A 40 -1.21 -35.07 12.49
CA THR A 40 -1.47 -35.85 13.69
C THR A 40 -1.05 -37.31 13.51
N ASP A 41 -1.34 -37.89 12.35
CA ASP A 41 -0.96 -39.27 12.00
C ASP A 41 0.53 -39.41 11.64
N HIS A 42 1.18 -38.31 11.28
CA HIS A 42 2.60 -38.25 10.94
C HIS A 42 3.34 -37.19 11.78
N PRO A 43 3.57 -37.45 13.08
CA PRO A 43 4.25 -36.51 13.95
C PRO A 43 5.67 -36.24 13.45
N MET A 44 5.95 -34.98 13.14
CA MET A 44 7.28 -34.55 12.74
C MET A 44 8.24 -34.62 13.94
N PRO A 45 9.49 -35.09 13.75
CA PRO A 45 10.46 -35.14 14.83
C PRO A 45 10.70 -33.73 15.38
N ALA A 46 10.75 -33.59 16.71
CA ALA A 46 10.89 -32.33 17.45
C ALA A 46 12.14 -31.50 17.10
N LYS A 47 13.02 -32.04 16.26
CA LYS A 47 14.26 -31.42 15.80
C LYS A 47 14.34 -31.49 14.28
N TRP A 48 13.35 -30.95 13.59
CA TRP A 48 13.67 -30.29 12.33
C TRP A 48 14.33 -28.98 12.71
N GLU A 49 15.61 -28.84 12.37
CA GLU A 49 16.17 -27.51 12.17
C GLU A 49 15.38 -26.94 10.99
N LEU A 50 14.28 -26.26 11.32
CA LEU A 50 13.68 -25.29 10.41
C LEU A 50 14.81 -24.29 10.14
N SER A 51 15.49 -24.53 9.03
CA SER A 51 16.37 -23.53 8.47
C SER A 51 15.45 -22.38 8.07
N ASP A 52 15.44 -21.31 8.85
CA ASP A 52 14.81 -20.02 8.53
C ASP A 52 15.36 -19.42 7.21
N ASN A 53 16.36 -20.06 6.58
CA ASN A 53 16.72 -19.80 5.19
C ASN A 53 15.79 -20.54 4.22
N LEU A 54 14.49 -20.24 4.26
CA LEU A 54 13.65 -20.42 3.08
C LEU A 54 13.97 -19.27 2.12
N PRO A 55 14.40 -19.53 0.86
CA PRO A 55 14.78 -18.48 -0.09
C PRO A 55 13.60 -17.60 -0.58
N ASN A 56 12.47 -17.68 0.11
CA ASN A 56 11.18 -17.13 -0.27
C ASN A 56 10.31 -16.76 0.96
N GLU A 57 10.89 -16.69 2.17
CA GLU A 57 10.20 -16.23 3.38
C GLU A 57 9.80 -14.74 3.33
N ASP A 58 10.32 -13.99 2.35
CA ASP A 58 9.84 -12.64 2.00
C ASP A 58 8.41 -12.60 1.43
N VAL A 59 7.76 -13.77 1.21
CA VAL A 59 6.43 -13.82 0.56
C VAL A 59 5.28 -13.98 1.57
N LEU A 60 5.53 -14.39 2.82
CA LEU A 60 4.46 -14.64 3.80
C LEU A 60 4.65 -13.97 5.16
N VAL A 61 5.73 -13.22 5.36
CA VAL A 61 5.77 -12.18 6.37
C VAL A 61 5.33 -10.89 5.67
N ILE A 62 4.03 -10.63 5.59
CA ILE A 62 3.59 -9.23 5.62
C ILE A 62 3.91 -8.79 7.05
N GLU A 63 5.18 -8.45 7.29
CA GLU A 63 5.52 -7.55 8.37
C GLU A 63 4.71 -6.31 8.02
N VAL A 64 3.54 -6.18 8.65
CA VAL A 64 2.81 -4.91 8.66
C VAL A 64 3.66 -4.02 9.56
N THR A 65 4.83 -3.62 9.08
CA THR A 65 5.52 -2.47 9.62
C THR A 65 4.49 -1.35 9.60
N PRO A 66 4.20 -0.73 10.74
CA PRO A 66 3.15 0.28 10.80
C PRO A 66 3.49 1.39 9.81
N SER A 67 2.77 1.44 8.69
CA SER A 67 2.95 2.48 7.67
C SER A 67 2.71 3.85 8.30
N TRP A 68 3.47 4.86 7.87
CA TRP A 68 3.20 6.24 8.27
C TRP A 68 1.74 6.60 7.95
N ARG A 69 1.13 7.41 8.81
CA ARG A 69 -0.22 7.93 8.61
C ARG A 69 -0.17 9.44 8.46
N MET A 70 -0.79 9.97 7.42
CA MET A 70 -0.97 11.40 7.20
C MET A 70 -2.43 11.75 7.42
N TYR A 71 -2.68 12.79 8.20
CA TYR A 71 -3.97 13.45 8.35
C TYR A 71 -3.84 14.87 7.83
N PHE A 72 -4.82 15.36 7.11
CA PHE A 72 -4.83 16.73 6.61
C PHE A 72 -6.18 17.40 6.86
N ASP A 73 -6.17 18.71 7.09
CA ASP A 73 -7.37 19.53 7.31
C ASP A 73 -7.10 21.00 6.95
N GLU A 74 -8.16 21.78 6.78
CA GLU A 74 -8.11 23.24 6.77
C GLU A 74 -7.51 23.75 8.08
N ALA A 75 -6.59 24.71 7.99
CA ALA A 75 -6.07 25.44 9.13
C ALA A 75 -6.41 26.93 8.98
N PHE A 76 -6.69 27.61 10.10
CA PHE A 76 -6.94 29.05 10.10
C PHE A 76 -5.84 29.76 10.87
N HIS A 77 -5.27 30.81 10.28
CA HIS A 77 -4.32 31.68 10.94
C HIS A 77 -4.86 33.12 11.03
N LYS A 78 -4.28 33.92 11.93
CA LYS A 78 -4.66 35.34 12.09
C LYS A 78 -4.40 36.15 10.80
N GLU A 79 -3.49 35.66 9.97
CA GLU A 79 -3.04 36.31 8.73
C GLU A 79 -3.70 35.73 7.47
N GLY A 80 -4.54 34.69 7.58
CA GLY A 80 -5.22 34.09 6.41
C GLY A 80 -5.67 32.65 6.60
N VAL A 81 -6.07 32.03 5.50
CA VAL A 81 -6.39 30.60 5.44
C VAL A 81 -5.09 29.81 5.27
N GLY A 82 -5.02 28.61 5.84
CA GLY A 82 -3.85 27.76 5.84
C GLY A 82 -4.22 26.30 5.69
N ALA A 83 -3.19 25.47 5.54
CA ALA A 83 -3.32 24.03 5.46
C ALA A 83 -2.66 23.38 6.68
N GLY A 84 -3.33 22.43 7.31
CA GLY A 84 -2.79 21.61 8.39
C GLY A 84 -2.49 20.20 7.90
N VAL A 85 -1.33 19.67 8.27
CA VAL A 85 -0.96 18.28 8.02
C VAL A 85 -0.33 17.70 9.28
N VAL A 86 -0.72 16.49 9.65
CA VAL A 86 -0.14 15.76 10.78
C VAL A 86 0.30 14.39 10.30
N PHE A 87 1.59 14.08 10.51
CA PHE A 87 2.09 12.73 10.32
C PHE A 87 2.16 11.98 11.64
N VAL A 88 1.86 10.69 11.59
CA VAL A 88 2.13 9.73 12.65
C VAL A 88 3.09 8.68 12.10
N THR A 89 4.30 8.60 12.65
CA THR A 89 5.32 7.66 12.20
C THR A 89 4.97 6.21 12.57
N SER A 90 5.74 5.26 12.05
CA SER A 90 5.70 3.84 12.45
C SER A 90 5.83 3.66 13.96
N GLU A 91 6.65 4.48 14.60
CA GLU A 91 6.98 4.46 16.02
C GLU A 91 5.91 5.18 16.87
N GLY A 92 4.92 5.82 16.22
CA GLY A 92 3.85 6.56 16.86
C GLY A 92 4.20 8.02 17.19
N GLU A 93 5.31 8.55 16.68
CA GLU A 93 5.66 9.96 16.84
C GLU A 93 4.71 10.84 16.01
N VAL A 94 4.32 11.99 16.55
CA VAL A 94 3.40 12.93 15.90
C VAL A 94 4.18 14.16 15.40
N LEU A 95 4.13 14.40 14.10
CA LEU A 95 4.82 15.50 13.42
C LEU A 95 3.80 16.46 12.80
N PRO A 96 3.45 17.57 13.49
CA PRO A 96 2.51 18.55 12.97
C PRO A 96 3.18 19.58 12.05
N TYR A 97 2.51 19.90 10.95
CA TYR A 97 2.89 20.91 9.97
C TYR A 97 1.70 21.84 9.72
N SER A 98 2.00 23.13 9.56
CA SER A 98 1.01 24.14 9.20
C SER A 98 1.59 25.08 8.16
N PHE A 99 0.82 25.36 7.12
CA PHE A 99 1.22 26.22 6.00
C PHE A 99 0.27 27.40 5.91
N ILE A 100 0.82 28.60 5.72
CA ILE A 100 0.03 29.80 5.43
C ILE A 100 -0.13 29.90 3.92
N LEU A 101 -1.36 29.93 3.42
CA LEU A 101 -1.64 30.11 2.01
C LEU A 101 -1.80 31.61 1.76
N THR A 102 -0.85 32.20 1.04
CA THR A 102 -0.71 33.65 0.85
C THR A 102 -1.69 34.25 -0.17
N GLN A 103 -2.62 33.46 -0.71
CA GLN A 103 -3.61 33.87 -1.70
C GLN A 103 -5.03 33.75 -1.16
N ASN A 104 -5.98 34.48 -1.77
CA ASN A 104 -7.42 34.32 -1.54
C ASN A 104 -7.88 32.93 -2.02
N CYS A 105 -7.47 31.88 -1.30
CA CYS A 105 -7.87 30.52 -1.55
C CYS A 105 -9.30 30.36 -1.03
N SER A 106 -10.23 29.96 -1.91
CA SER A 106 -11.51 29.45 -1.43
C SER A 106 -11.27 28.20 -0.58
N ASN A 107 -12.14 27.91 0.38
CA ASN A 107 -12.10 26.69 1.21
C ASN A 107 -11.79 25.44 0.37
N ASN A 108 -12.49 25.30 -0.77
CA ASN A 108 -12.26 24.20 -1.71
C ASN A 108 -10.80 24.09 -2.15
N VAL A 109 -10.08 25.18 -2.39
CA VAL A 109 -8.67 25.16 -2.81
C VAL A 109 -7.77 24.72 -1.67
N VAL A 110 -8.02 25.20 -0.45
CA VAL A 110 -7.23 24.86 0.74
C VAL A 110 -7.28 23.37 1.03
N GLU A 111 -8.46 22.77 0.87
CA GLU A 111 -8.68 21.32 1.00
C GLU A 111 -7.86 20.48 0.03
N TYR A 112 -7.55 20.97 -1.19
CA TYR A 112 -6.61 20.26 -2.09
C TYR A 112 -5.16 20.59 -1.78
N GLN A 113 -4.86 21.79 -1.27
CA GLN A 113 -3.49 22.18 -0.96
C GLN A 113 -2.92 21.39 0.21
N ALA A 114 -3.70 21.12 1.25
CA ALA A 114 -3.25 20.39 2.43
C ALA A 114 -2.70 18.98 2.12
N PRO A 115 -3.41 18.09 1.39
CA PRO A 115 -2.86 16.79 1.05
C PRO A 115 -1.70 16.86 0.06
N ILE A 116 -1.64 17.86 -0.83
CA ILE A 116 -0.54 18.02 -1.78
C ILE A 116 0.76 18.36 -1.05
N LEU A 117 0.72 19.38 -0.20
CA LEU A 117 1.87 19.79 0.62
C LEU A 117 2.34 18.64 1.51
N GLY A 118 1.40 17.88 2.10
CA GLY A 118 1.72 16.71 2.88
C GLY A 118 2.39 15.60 2.05
N LEU A 119 1.90 15.32 0.86
CA LEU A 119 2.50 14.32 -0.03
C LEU A 119 3.89 14.72 -0.51
N GLU A 120 4.13 15.99 -0.82
CA GLU A 120 5.46 16.51 -1.20
C GLU A 120 6.49 16.24 -0.09
N ILE A 121 6.15 16.51 1.18
CA ILE A 121 7.02 16.24 2.33
C ILE A 121 7.37 14.75 2.43
N VAL A 122 6.39 13.87 2.22
CA VAL A 122 6.59 12.42 2.32
C VAL A 122 7.47 11.89 1.18
N VAL A 123 7.26 12.39 -0.03
CA VAL A 123 8.08 12.05 -1.21
C VAL A 123 9.52 12.49 -0.99
N ASP A 124 9.74 13.72 -0.52
CA ASP A 124 11.07 14.24 -0.20
C ASP A 124 11.76 13.44 0.91
N ALA A 125 10.99 13.05 1.94
CA ALA A 125 11.48 12.22 3.04
C ALA A 125 11.66 10.74 2.65
N LYS A 126 11.21 10.33 1.45
CA LYS A 126 11.21 8.93 0.95
C LYS A 126 10.51 7.95 1.90
N GLN A 127 9.46 8.42 2.59
CA GLN A 127 8.72 7.64 3.58
C GLN A 127 7.50 6.96 2.95
N LEU A 128 7.71 5.82 2.30
CA LEU A 128 6.64 4.97 1.78
C LEU A 128 6.77 3.56 2.36
N PRO A 129 5.66 2.87 2.69
CA PRO A 129 4.26 3.20 2.37
C PRO A 129 3.58 4.20 3.34
N LEU A 130 2.64 5.01 2.82
CA LEU A 130 1.86 6.02 3.55
C LEU A 130 0.35 5.72 3.47
N LYS A 131 -0.38 5.90 4.58
CA LYS A 131 -1.85 5.96 4.62
C LYS A 131 -2.32 7.39 4.80
N VAL A 132 -3.21 7.86 3.92
CA VAL A 132 -3.71 9.23 3.92
C VAL A 132 -5.16 9.26 4.40
N TYR A 133 -5.46 10.18 5.30
CA TYR A 133 -6.78 10.42 5.88
C TYR A 133 -7.13 11.90 5.77
N GLY A 134 -8.38 12.19 5.43
CA GLY A 134 -8.90 13.56 5.43
C GLY A 134 -10.42 13.52 5.49
N ASP A 135 -11.02 14.62 5.95
CA ASP A 135 -12.45 14.69 6.25
C ASP A 135 -13.30 14.94 4.99
N TYR A 136 -12.70 15.43 3.91
CA TYR A 136 -13.38 15.66 2.64
C TYR A 136 -13.32 14.45 1.71
N GLN A 137 -14.37 13.62 1.80
CA GLN A 137 -14.56 12.45 0.96
C GLN A 137 -14.41 12.75 -0.56
N LEU A 138 -14.81 13.94 -1.01
CA LEU A 138 -14.63 14.38 -2.40
C LEU A 138 -13.16 14.41 -2.81
N VAL A 139 -12.31 15.03 -1.99
CA VAL A 139 -10.87 15.18 -2.26
C VAL A 139 -10.21 13.81 -2.29
N VAL A 140 -10.50 12.98 -1.29
CA VAL A 140 -9.99 11.60 -1.19
C VAL A 140 -10.37 10.78 -2.43
N ASN A 141 -11.64 10.83 -2.84
CA ASN A 141 -12.11 10.06 -4.00
C ASN A 141 -11.54 10.58 -5.32
N GLN A 142 -11.24 11.87 -5.45
CA GLN A 142 -10.60 12.42 -6.64
C GLN A 142 -9.11 12.07 -6.70
N LEU A 143 -8.40 12.09 -5.56
CA LEU A 143 -6.99 11.63 -5.48
C LEU A 143 -6.87 10.14 -5.83
N LEU A 144 -7.86 9.33 -5.43
CA LEU A 144 -7.95 7.91 -5.80
C LEU A 144 -8.39 7.66 -7.25
N GLY A 145 -8.73 8.72 -8.01
CA GLY A 145 -9.23 8.61 -9.38
C GLY A 145 -10.64 8.03 -9.50
N LEU A 146 -11.37 7.90 -8.39
CA LEU A 146 -12.75 7.40 -8.37
C LEU A 146 -13.73 8.45 -8.88
N TYR A 147 -13.46 9.73 -8.58
CA TYR A 147 -14.29 10.87 -8.98
C TYR A 147 -13.56 11.76 -9.97
N GLU A 148 -14.31 12.33 -10.93
CA GLU A 148 -13.79 13.33 -11.85
C GLU A 148 -13.76 14.72 -11.23
N VAL A 149 -12.76 15.50 -11.63
CA VAL A 149 -12.62 16.91 -11.26
C VAL A 149 -13.20 17.75 -12.39
N LYS A 150 -14.30 18.45 -12.12
CA LYS A 150 -15.01 19.26 -13.14
C LYS A 150 -14.61 20.73 -13.17
N LYS A 151 -14.02 21.25 -12.09
CA LYS A 151 -13.62 22.66 -12.00
C LYS A 151 -12.22 22.85 -12.60
N PRO A 152 -12.05 23.73 -13.61
CA PRO A 152 -10.76 23.92 -14.28
C PRO A 152 -9.65 24.44 -13.35
N GLU A 153 -10.01 25.24 -12.34
CA GLU A 153 -9.08 25.72 -11.30
C GLU A 153 -8.47 24.57 -10.48
N LEU A 154 -9.23 23.49 -10.28
CA LEU A 154 -8.78 22.30 -9.55
C LEU A 154 -8.06 21.30 -10.46
N LEU A 155 -8.42 21.28 -11.75
CA LEU A 155 -7.72 20.46 -12.76
C LEU A 155 -6.25 20.84 -12.85
N HIS A 156 -5.91 22.13 -12.83
CA HIS A 156 -4.50 22.56 -12.86
C HIS A 156 -3.72 22.02 -11.65
N ILE A 157 -4.30 22.09 -10.46
CA ILE A 157 -3.67 21.62 -9.22
C ILE A 157 -3.40 20.11 -9.25
N ILE A 158 -4.34 19.31 -9.78
CA ILE A 158 -4.26 17.84 -9.77
C ILE A 158 -3.42 17.30 -10.93
N ILE A 159 -3.42 17.97 -12.10
CA ILE A 159 -2.68 17.51 -13.30
C ILE A 159 -1.18 17.78 -13.16
N THR A 160 -0.77 18.86 -12.49
CA THR A 160 0.65 19.25 -12.39
C THR A 160 1.51 18.27 -11.55
N GLN A 161 0.89 17.30 -10.88
CA GLN A 161 1.54 16.33 -9.99
C GLN A 161 1.49 14.88 -10.55
N LYS A 162 1.03 14.70 -11.79
CA LYS A 162 0.93 13.38 -12.43
C LYS A 162 2.12 13.05 -13.36
N ASP A 163 3.00 14.01 -13.61
CA ASP A 163 4.17 13.90 -14.50
C ASP A 163 5.50 13.86 -13.75
#